data_AF-A0AAU0R2W1-F1
#
_entry.id   AF-A0AAU0R2W1-F1
#
_cell.length_a   1.000
_cell.length_b   1.000
_cell.length_c   1.000
_cell.angle_alpha   90.00
_cell.angle_beta   90.00
_cell.angle_gamma   90.00
#
_symmetry.space_group_name_H-M   'P 1'
#
loop_
_entity.id
_entity.type
_entity.pdbx_description
1 polymer ?
#
loop_
_entity_poly.entity_id
_entity_poly.type
_entity_poly.pdbx_seq_one_letter_code
_entity_poly.pdbx_strand_id
1 'polypeptide(L)'
;MKYFAWIIIIYLPFIASCQDKSKINIKAQYISLFLKDSTGNGYWKDIQKTPAGDFLCQEQGNGNLIIHFNRFDPQSEFINATKNYTDVIPKIQNDICGFRFKGIYYLESQPVDIAYAMYYDTKRPNSLVIVKYAGQTIIGANFHSDKQANPLKEANIRF
;
A
#
# COMPACT_ATOMS: atom_id res chain seq x y z
N MET A 1 20.74 -33.45 -56.49
CA MET A 1 19.92 -32.24 -56.31
C MET A 1 19.66 -32.07 -54.81
N LYS A 2 20.08 -30.94 -54.24
CA LYS A 2 20.10 -30.70 -52.78
C LYS A 2 18.73 -30.20 -52.32
N TYR A 3 18.11 -30.87 -51.36
CA TYR A 3 16.92 -30.38 -50.65
C TYR A 3 17.36 -29.47 -49.51
N PHE A 4 17.10 -28.17 -49.63
CA PHE A 4 17.28 -27.20 -48.54
C PHE A 4 15.97 -27.16 -47.73
N ALA A 5 15.99 -27.75 -46.54
CA ALA A 5 14.93 -27.57 -45.54
C ALA A 5 15.12 -26.20 -44.87
N TRP A 6 14.18 -25.29 -45.10
CA TRP A 6 14.10 -24.00 -44.39
C TRP A 6 13.32 -24.20 -43.09
N ILE A 7 14.03 -24.20 -41.96
CA ILE A 7 13.41 -24.13 -40.63
C ILE A 7 13.23 -22.65 -40.30
N ILE A 8 11.98 -22.17 -40.35
CA ILE A 8 11.61 -20.83 -39.87
C ILE A 8 11.43 -20.94 -38.35
N ILE A 9 12.45 -20.53 -37.59
CA ILE A 9 12.34 -20.36 -36.14
C ILE A 9 11.66 -19.01 -35.89
N ILE A 10 10.36 -19.05 -35.58
CA ILE A 10 9.59 -17.89 -35.15
C ILE A 10 10.03 -17.56 -33.71
N TYR A 11 10.92 -16.58 -33.57
CA TYR A 11 11.20 -15.95 -32.28
C TYR A 11 9.98 -15.11 -31.89
N LEU A 12 9.09 -15.67 -31.09
CA LEU A 12 8.09 -14.88 -30.37
C LEU A 12 8.84 -13.96 -29.39
N PRO A 13 8.70 -12.63 -29.48
CA PRO A 13 9.21 -11.77 -28.43
C PRO A 13 8.38 -12.09 -27.19
N PHE A 14 9.03 -12.67 -26.18
CA PHE A 14 8.53 -12.66 -24.82
C PHE A 14 8.38 -11.17 -24.46
N ILE A 15 7.16 -10.65 -24.60
CA ILE A 15 6.76 -9.39 -23.98
C ILE A 15 6.71 -9.71 -22.49
N ALA A 16 7.87 -9.73 -21.85
CA ALA A 16 7.98 -9.57 -20.42
C ALA A 16 7.34 -8.21 -20.14
N SER A 17 6.08 -8.24 -19.70
CA SER A 17 5.39 -7.07 -19.16
C SER A 17 6.27 -6.55 -18.03
N CYS A 18 7.13 -5.59 -18.37
CA CYS A 18 7.99 -4.92 -17.42
C CYS A 18 7.05 -4.01 -16.64
N GLN A 19 6.46 -4.54 -15.58
CA GLN A 19 5.71 -3.74 -14.64
C GLN A 19 6.64 -2.60 -14.19
N ASP A 20 6.19 -1.37 -14.39
CA ASP A 20 6.87 -0.19 -13.90
C ASP A 20 6.92 -0.28 -12.37
N LYS A 21 8.05 -0.76 -11.84
CA LYS A 21 8.27 -1.01 -10.41
C LYS A 21 8.21 0.28 -9.58
N SER A 22 8.10 1.45 -10.22
CA SER A 22 7.93 2.73 -9.53
C SER A 22 6.50 2.95 -9.04
N LYS A 23 5.51 2.29 -9.66
CA LYS A 23 4.09 2.46 -9.34
C LYS A 23 3.60 1.42 -8.34
N ILE A 24 2.80 1.86 -7.39
CA ILE A 24 2.14 0.96 -6.45
C ILE A 24 1.12 0.10 -7.21
N ASN A 25 1.27 -1.22 -7.08
CA ASN A 25 0.31 -2.22 -7.54
C ASN A 25 0.32 -3.39 -6.56
N ILE A 26 -0.52 -3.29 -5.54
CA ILE A 26 -0.53 -4.18 -4.38
C ILE A 26 -1.78 -5.05 -4.43
N LYS A 27 -1.58 -6.35 -4.19
CA LYS A 27 -2.64 -7.31 -3.89
C LYS A 27 -2.32 -8.03 -2.59
N ALA A 28 -3.13 -7.81 -1.56
CA ALA A 28 -2.89 -8.34 -0.21
C ALA A 28 -4.10 -9.12 0.30
N GLN A 29 -3.87 -10.28 0.90
CA GLN A 29 -4.92 -11.17 1.41
C GLN A 29 -4.99 -11.18 2.95
N TYR A 30 -4.07 -10.47 3.60
CA TYR A 30 -3.99 -10.35 5.06
C TYR A 30 -4.01 -8.89 5.50
N ILE A 31 -4.56 -8.66 6.68
CA ILE A 31 -4.64 -7.36 7.34
C ILE A 31 -4.29 -7.49 8.83
N SER A 32 -3.60 -6.49 9.36
CA SER A 32 -3.38 -6.25 10.79
C SER A 32 -3.65 -4.78 11.09
N LEU A 33 -4.31 -4.50 12.21
CA LEU A 33 -4.73 -3.15 12.60
C LEU A 33 -3.96 -2.71 13.84
N PHE A 34 -3.43 -1.50 13.82
CA PHE A 34 -2.91 -0.82 14.99
C PHE A 34 -4.02 0.02 15.62
N LEU A 35 -4.34 -0.28 16.87
CA LEU A 35 -5.40 0.36 17.64
C LEU A 35 -4.83 0.90 18.95
N LYS A 36 -5.47 1.93 19.51
CA LYS A 36 -5.23 2.40 20.88
C LYS A 36 -6.38 1.93 21.76
N ASP A 37 -6.06 1.35 22.91
CA ASP A 37 -7.08 0.98 23.90
C ASP A 37 -7.58 2.22 24.68
N SER A 38 -8.53 2.01 25.60
CA SER A 38 -9.10 3.07 26.43
C SER A 38 -8.09 3.74 27.37
N THR A 39 -6.94 3.11 27.61
CA THR A 39 -5.84 3.66 28.41
C THR A 39 -4.82 4.43 27.54
N GLY A 40 -5.03 4.48 26.23
CA GLY A 40 -4.14 5.11 25.27
C GLY A 40 -2.97 4.21 24.84
N ASN A 41 -2.90 2.97 25.32
CA ASN A 41 -1.85 2.04 24.93
C ASN A 41 -2.12 1.50 23.51
N GLY A 42 -1.14 1.70 22.63
CA GLY A 42 -1.20 1.25 21.25
C GLY A 42 -0.75 -0.20 21.08
N TYR A 43 -1.49 -1.00 20.31
CA TYR A 43 -1.16 -2.39 20.02
C TYR A 43 -1.59 -2.81 18.61
N TRP A 44 -0.87 -3.78 18.05
CA TRP A 44 -1.22 -4.44 16.80
C TRP A 44 -2.11 -5.66 17.05
N LYS A 45 -3.30 -5.67 16.45
CA LYS A 45 -4.11 -6.89 16.33
C LYS A 45 -3.36 -7.95 15.54
N ASP A 46 -3.63 -9.22 15.83
CA ASP A 46 -3.07 -10.32 15.06
C ASP A 46 -3.41 -10.19 13.57
N ILE A 47 -2.43 -10.58 12.75
CA ILE A 47 -2.61 -10.57 11.30
C ILE A 47 -3.54 -11.71 10.91
N GLN A 48 -4.59 -11.35 10.17
CA GLN A 48 -5.66 -12.27 9.78
C GLN A 48 -6.01 -12.07 8.32
N LYS A 49 -6.69 -13.05 7.72
CA LYS A 49 -7.18 -12.91 6.34
C LYS A 49 -8.14 -11.74 6.24
N THR A 50 -8.10 -11.02 5.12
CA THR A 50 -9.08 -9.99 4.83
C THR A 50 -10.48 -10.63 4.77
N PRO A 51 -11.46 -10.11 5.52
CA PRO A 51 -12.72 -10.84 5.76
C PRO A 51 -13.61 -10.92 4.51
N ALA A 52 -13.44 -10.00 3.56
CA ALA A 52 -14.34 -9.83 2.44
C ALA A 52 -13.62 -9.81 1.08
N GLY A 53 -12.49 -10.51 0.97
CA GLY A 53 -11.69 -10.59 -0.26
C GLY A 53 -10.41 -9.74 -0.20
N ASP A 54 -9.60 -9.87 -1.24
CA ASP A 54 -8.25 -9.27 -1.25
C ASP A 54 -8.32 -7.74 -1.25
N PHE A 55 -7.42 -7.13 -0.49
CA PHE A 55 -7.10 -5.72 -0.59
C PHE A 55 -6.33 -5.45 -1.89
N LEU A 56 -6.76 -4.42 -2.62
CA LEU A 56 -6.08 -3.96 -3.83
C LEU A 56 -5.73 -2.48 -3.70
N CYS A 57 -4.54 -2.09 -4.14
CA CYS A 57 -4.13 -0.69 -4.23
C CYS A 57 -3.34 -0.46 -5.51
N GLN A 58 -3.79 0.49 -6.34
CA GLN A 58 -3.18 0.78 -7.64
C GLN A 58 -2.94 2.27 -7.82
N GLU A 59 -1.72 2.63 -8.22
CA GLU A 59 -1.34 3.99 -8.52
C GLU A 59 -1.69 4.41 -9.94
N GLN A 60 -2.39 5.53 -10.04
CA GLN A 60 -2.81 6.15 -11.29
C GLN A 60 -1.71 7.06 -11.86
N GLY A 61 -1.84 7.45 -13.13
CA GLY A 61 -0.85 8.31 -13.81
C GLY A 61 -0.65 9.69 -13.17
N ASN A 62 -1.66 10.19 -12.44
CA ASN A 62 -1.60 11.45 -11.69
C ASN A 62 -1.06 11.29 -10.26
N GLY A 63 -0.70 10.08 -9.84
CA GLY A 63 -0.21 9.76 -8.51
C GLY A 63 -1.30 9.50 -7.46
N ASN A 64 -2.58 9.56 -7.81
CA ASN A 64 -3.69 9.11 -6.96
C ASN A 64 -3.64 7.59 -6.80
N LEU A 65 -4.29 7.08 -5.75
CA LEU A 65 -4.40 5.65 -5.50
C LEU A 65 -5.87 5.22 -5.57
N ILE A 66 -6.13 4.16 -6.33
CA ILE A 66 -7.42 3.46 -6.31
C ILE A 66 -7.27 2.28 -5.36
N ILE A 67 -8.10 2.25 -4.31
CA ILE A 67 -8.06 1.22 -3.27
C ILE A 67 -9.39 0.47 -3.21
N HIS A 68 -9.31 -0.86 -3.21
CA HIS A 68 -10.40 -1.75 -2.87
C HIS A 68 -10.10 -2.40 -1.53
N PHE A 69 -10.89 -2.09 -0.50
CA PHE A 69 -10.71 -2.68 0.82
C PHE A 69 -11.30 -4.10 0.92
N ASN A 70 -12.33 -4.38 0.11
CA ASN A 70 -12.90 -5.71 -0.04
C ASN A 70 -13.64 -5.81 -1.40
N ARG A 71 -14.12 -7.02 -1.73
CA ARG A 71 -14.76 -7.32 -3.02
C ARG A 71 -16.20 -6.81 -3.15
N PHE A 72 -16.81 -6.40 -2.04
CA PHE A 72 -18.21 -6.00 -1.98
C PHE A 72 -18.38 -4.47 -1.94
N ASP A 73 -17.35 -3.76 -1.52
CA ASP A 73 -17.34 -2.30 -1.43
C ASP A 73 -16.92 -1.66 -2.75
N PRO A 74 -17.46 -0.46 -3.07
CA PRO A 74 -16.94 0.32 -4.17
C PRO A 74 -15.48 0.70 -3.94
N GLN A 75 -14.75 0.88 -5.03
CA GLN A 75 -13.39 1.40 -4.97
C GLN A 75 -13.38 2.81 -4.38
N SER A 76 -12.34 3.10 -3.60
CA SER A 76 -12.09 4.42 -3.04
C SER A 76 -10.92 5.07 -3.75
N GLU A 77 -11.11 6.31 -4.21
CA GLU A 77 -10.01 7.11 -4.76
C GLU A 77 -9.36 7.95 -3.65
N PHE A 78 -8.08 7.70 -3.42
CA PHE A 78 -7.22 8.46 -2.53
C PHE A 78 -6.46 9.50 -3.35
N ILE A 79 -6.80 10.76 -3.13
CA ILE A 79 -6.24 11.88 -3.88
C ILE A 79 -4.88 12.25 -3.29
N ASN A 80 -3.85 12.31 -4.14
CA ASN A 80 -2.51 12.65 -3.70
C ASN A 80 -2.41 14.14 -3.34
N ALA A 81 -2.20 14.41 -2.06
CA ALA A 81 -2.08 15.74 -1.51
C ALA A 81 -0.69 16.01 -0.95
N THR A 82 0.32 15.19 -1.26
CA THR A 82 1.66 15.30 -0.66
C THR A 82 2.23 16.72 -0.74
N LYS A 83 2.03 17.42 -1.85
CA LYS A 83 2.49 18.81 -2.05
C LYS A 83 1.78 19.83 -1.15
N ASN A 84 0.59 19.53 -0.64
CA ASN A 84 -0.20 20.42 0.21
C ASN A 84 0.18 20.28 1.70
N TYR A 85 0.99 19.28 2.05
CA TYR A 85 1.36 18.95 3.43
C TYR A 85 2.85 19.21 3.71
N THR A 86 3.50 20.13 2.99
CA THR A 86 4.95 20.39 3.09
C THR A 86 5.45 20.66 4.51
N ASP A 87 4.63 21.27 5.36
CA ASP A 87 5.00 21.59 6.75
C ASP A 87 4.81 20.39 7.70
N VAL A 88 4.03 19.39 7.29
CA VAL A 88 3.77 18.16 8.05
C VAL A 88 4.75 17.04 7.64
N ILE A 89 5.26 17.06 6.40
CA ILE A 89 6.24 16.09 5.89
C ILE A 89 7.46 15.90 6.83
N PRO A 90 8.09 16.96 7.40
CA PRO A 90 9.23 16.77 8.30
C PRO A 90 8.92 15.97 9.57
N LYS A 91 7.64 15.95 10.01
CA LYS A 91 7.19 15.18 11.17
C LYS A 91 6.82 13.74 10.81
N ILE A 92 6.53 13.48 9.54
CA ILE A 92 6.20 12.16 9.03
C ILE A 92 7.51 11.40 8.85
N GLN A 93 7.61 10.22 9.45
CA GLN A 93 8.79 9.39 9.30
C GLN A 93 8.95 9.01 7.82
N ASN A 94 10.15 9.11 7.26
CA ASN A 94 10.38 8.74 5.86
C ASN A 94 10.51 7.23 5.65
N ASP A 95 10.80 6.48 6.72
CA ASP A 95 10.89 5.03 6.72
C ASP A 95 10.34 4.47 8.04
N ILE A 96 9.62 3.35 7.96
CA ILE A 96 9.14 2.59 9.11
C ILE A 96 9.43 1.11 8.85
N CYS A 97 10.40 0.52 9.54
CA CYS A 97 10.72 -0.91 9.40
C CYS A 97 10.98 -1.33 7.92
N GLY A 98 11.66 -0.48 7.15
CA GLY A 98 11.93 -0.70 5.73
C GLY A 98 10.77 -0.38 4.77
N PHE A 99 9.64 0.11 5.29
CA PHE A 99 8.58 0.70 4.48
C PHE A 99 8.88 2.18 4.26
N ARG A 100 9.06 2.57 3.01
CA ARG A 100 9.39 3.94 2.61
C ARG A 100 8.12 4.75 2.42
N PHE A 101 8.15 5.99 2.87
CA PHE A 101 7.07 6.94 2.68
C PHE A 101 6.81 7.16 1.19
N LYS A 102 5.55 7.02 0.77
CA LYS A 102 5.08 7.27 -0.60
C LYS A 102 4.51 8.67 -0.75
N GLY A 103 3.64 9.07 0.18
CA GLY A 103 2.88 10.30 0.05
C GLY A 103 1.76 10.44 1.09
N ILE A 104 1.18 11.64 1.10
CA ILE A 104 -0.03 11.97 1.84
C ILE A 104 -1.22 11.98 0.90
N TYR A 105 -2.30 11.36 1.35
CA TYR A 105 -3.53 11.21 0.61
C TYR A 105 -4.73 11.62 1.45
N TYR A 106 -5.81 12.02 0.80
CA TYR A 106 -7.12 12.17 1.45
C TYR A 106 -8.21 11.46 0.65
N LEU A 107 -9.34 11.24 1.32
CA LEU A 107 -10.57 10.72 0.73
C LEU A 107 -11.61 11.84 0.79
N GLU A 108 -12.25 12.16 -0.32
CA GLU A 108 -13.29 13.22 -0.35
C GLU A 108 -14.48 12.91 0.58
N SER A 109 -14.76 11.62 0.81
CA SER A 109 -15.82 11.17 1.71
C SER A 109 -15.47 11.30 3.19
N GLN A 110 -14.22 11.64 3.53
CA GLN A 110 -13.78 11.85 4.92
C GLN A 110 -13.77 13.34 5.26
N PRO A 111 -13.86 13.68 6.56
CA PRO A 111 -13.63 15.05 7.01
C PRO A 111 -12.29 15.63 6.53
N VAL A 112 -12.26 16.94 6.28
CA VAL A 112 -11.12 17.66 5.70
C VAL A 112 -9.83 17.59 6.55
N ASP A 113 -9.96 17.32 7.84
CA ASP A 113 -8.85 17.15 8.78
C ASP A 113 -8.29 15.72 8.80
N ILE A 114 -8.86 14.80 8.03
CA ILE A 114 -8.38 13.42 7.90
C ILE A 114 -7.40 13.28 6.73
N ALA A 115 -6.21 12.77 7.03
CA ALA A 115 -5.18 12.48 6.05
C ALA A 115 -4.61 11.07 6.25
N TYR A 116 -4.03 10.52 5.19
CA TYR A 116 -3.46 9.18 5.16
C TYR A 116 -2.02 9.24 4.66
N ALA A 117 -1.07 8.84 5.51
CA ALA A 117 0.29 8.61 5.07
C ALA A 117 0.44 7.16 4.63
N MET A 118 0.92 6.95 3.42
CA MET A 118 1.12 5.60 2.88
C MET A 118 2.59 5.27 2.74
N TYR A 119 2.92 4.02 3.06
CA TYR A 119 4.27 3.49 3.01
C TYR A 119 4.30 2.14 2.32
N TYR A 120 5.31 1.92 1.50
CA TYR A 120 5.48 0.71 0.69
C TYR A 120 6.92 0.20 0.79
N ASP A 121 7.14 -1.07 0.46
CA ASP A 121 8.48 -1.63 0.43
C ASP A 121 8.73 -2.37 -0.89
N THR A 122 9.76 -1.95 -1.62
CA THR A 122 10.22 -2.61 -2.85
C THR A 122 10.64 -4.07 -2.67
N LYS A 123 11.04 -4.49 -1.45
CA LYS A 123 11.37 -5.88 -1.10
C LYS A 123 10.15 -6.69 -0.70
N ARG A 124 9.04 -6.02 -0.35
CA ARG A 124 7.74 -6.62 -0.01
C ARG A 124 6.66 -5.96 -0.89
N PRO A 125 6.65 -6.22 -2.20
CA PRO A 125 5.89 -5.44 -3.18
C PRO A 125 4.36 -5.53 -3.03
N ASN A 126 3.84 -6.50 -2.27
CA ASN A 126 2.43 -6.65 -1.94
C ASN A 126 2.12 -6.24 -0.49
N SER A 127 2.99 -5.47 0.15
CA SER A 127 2.79 -4.97 1.51
C SER A 127 2.65 -3.45 1.53
N LEU A 128 1.65 -2.96 2.28
CA LEU A 128 1.35 -1.54 2.43
C LEU A 128 1.08 -1.20 3.89
N VAL A 129 1.59 -0.06 4.35
CA VAL A 129 1.20 0.55 5.61
C VAL A 129 0.42 1.81 5.31
N ILE A 130 -0.78 1.92 5.88
CA ILE A 130 -1.62 3.11 5.81
C ILE A 130 -1.73 3.66 7.23
N VAL A 131 -1.18 4.84 7.48
CA VAL A 131 -1.28 5.53 8.77
C VAL A 131 -2.31 6.64 8.64
N LYS A 132 -3.34 6.61 9.49
CA LYS A 132 -4.44 7.58 9.50
C LYS A 132 -4.17 8.69 10.51
N TYR A 133 -4.25 9.92 10.05
CA TYR A 133 -4.10 11.15 10.84
C TYR A 133 -5.44 11.89 10.95
N ALA A 134 -5.66 12.51 12.11
CA ALA A 134 -6.63 13.59 12.30
C ALA A 134 -5.84 14.82 12.75
N GLY A 135 -5.72 15.82 11.87
CA GLY A 135 -4.76 16.91 12.04
C GLY A 135 -3.32 16.37 12.13
N GLN A 136 -2.66 16.57 13.27
CA GLN A 136 -1.30 16.08 13.54
C GLN A 136 -1.26 14.79 14.38
N THR A 137 -2.42 14.22 14.72
CA THR A 137 -2.53 13.07 15.62
C THR A 137 -2.73 11.78 14.84
N ILE A 138 -1.94 10.75 15.12
CA ILE A 138 -2.19 9.41 14.58
C ILE A 138 -3.34 8.76 15.35
N ILE A 139 -4.40 8.43 14.62
CA ILE A 139 -5.61 7.79 15.15
C ILE A 139 -5.70 6.30 14.82
N GLY A 140 -4.81 5.79 13.96
CA GLY A 140 -4.71 4.36 13.68
C GLY A 140 -3.77 4.06 12.52
N ALA A 141 -3.44 2.79 12.35
CA ALA A 141 -2.71 2.34 11.18
C ALA A 141 -3.17 0.94 10.74
N ASN A 142 -3.13 0.70 9.44
CA ASN A 142 -3.45 -0.58 8.83
C ASN A 142 -2.22 -1.12 8.14
N PHE A 143 -1.93 -2.41 8.35
CA PHE A 143 -0.92 -3.15 7.62
C PHE A 143 -1.61 -4.18 6.72
N HIS A 144 -1.35 -4.10 5.43
CA HIS A 144 -1.84 -5.05 4.42
C HIS A 144 -0.66 -5.86 3.86
N SER A 145 -0.86 -7.16 3.63
CA SER A 145 0.19 -8.04 3.11
C SER A 145 -0.38 -9.26 2.36
N ASP A 146 0.39 -9.80 1.42
CA ASP A 146 0.16 -11.13 0.85
C ASP A 146 0.63 -12.27 1.76
N LYS A 147 1.42 -11.94 2.81
CA LYS A 147 1.95 -12.88 3.81
C LYS A 147 1.26 -12.73 5.16
N GLN A 148 1.07 -13.85 5.85
CA GLN A 148 0.53 -13.89 7.22
C GLN A 148 1.62 -13.59 8.27
N ALA A 149 2.39 -12.52 8.08
CA ALA A 149 3.38 -12.04 9.04
C ALA A 149 3.33 -10.50 9.07
N ASN A 150 3.37 -9.92 10.27
CA ASN A 150 3.39 -8.47 10.46
C ASN A 150 4.75 -8.02 11.02
N PRO A 151 5.68 -7.56 10.16
CA PRO A 151 7.01 -7.14 10.57
C PRO A 151 7.00 -5.89 11.47
N LEU A 152 5.95 -5.05 11.38
CA LEU A 152 5.79 -3.88 12.26
C LEU A 152 5.47 -4.32 13.69
N LYS A 153 4.64 -5.35 13.83
CA LYS A 153 4.34 -5.97 15.13
C LYS A 153 5.58 -6.64 15.72
N GLU A 154 6.30 -7.42 14.92
CA GLU A 154 7.54 -8.10 15.33
C GLU A 154 8.63 -7.10 15.79
N ALA A 155 8.73 -5.97 15.09
CA ALA A 155 9.65 -4.88 15.44
C ALA A 155 9.13 -3.95 16.54
N ASN A 156 7.99 -4.25 17.17
CA ASN A 156 7.35 -3.42 18.20
C ASN A 156 7.12 -1.95 17.79
N ILE A 157 6.84 -1.70 16.52
CA ILE A 157 6.53 -0.36 16.03
C ILE A 157 5.20 0.12 16.63
N ARG A 158 5.22 1.34 17.18
CA ARG A 158 4.07 2.01 17.78
C ARG A 158 3.88 3.39 17.16
N PHE A 159 2.63 3.86 17.16
CA PHE A 159 2.18 5.16 16.64
C PHE A 159 1.39 5.95 17.69
#